data_AF-A0A9X2KH67-F1
#
_entry.id   AF-A0A9X2KH67-F1
#
_cell.length_a   1.000
_cell.length_b   1.000
_cell.length_c   1.000
_cell.angle_alpha   90.00
_cell.angle_beta   90.00
_cell.angle_gamma   90.00
#
_symmetry.space_group_name_H-M   'P 1'
#
loop_
_entity.id
_entity.type
_entity.pdbx_description
1 polymer ?
#
loop_
_entity_poly.entity_id
_entity_poly.type
_entity_poly.pdbx_seq_one_letter_code
_entity_poly.pdbx_strand_id
1 'polypeptide(L)'
;MSTLEIVLILVAGLWAGLINTIVGSGTLVTFPVLVSLGFPPVTATISNAMGLIAGNLTGAWAYRSKLKGLGRVLLKLLPCSLVGGILGAYLLLHLPASVFETIAPILIAVALLFVIFQPKLQAVVKARRARADGGGPATSSGTDVQTVEGPDAEEGRDPDAGVPDVPESGASPADGSSGRDAGTPPGPGATTPAAAGESHSDKQPLILYLLTFFAGVYGGYFVAAQGVLLLGILGVFLLASLQGANAIKTVLVSAVNIIAAVSYVIFAFDRIDWWVVLLIAVSSTVGSWIGAKVGMRLSPGVLRSIIVVLGVAAMVKMIFFD
;
A
#
# COMPACT_ATOMS: atom_id res chain seq x y z
N MET A 1 -21.65 -15.90 -25.13
CA MET A 1 -21.96 -14.93 -24.07
C MET A 1 -23.07 -14.00 -24.53
N SER A 2 -24.04 -13.72 -23.68
CA SER A 2 -25.10 -12.74 -23.94
C SER A 2 -24.58 -11.29 -23.82
N THR A 3 -25.27 -10.33 -24.42
CA THR A 3 -24.91 -8.89 -24.30
C THR A 3 -24.88 -8.44 -22.83
N LEU A 4 -25.80 -8.95 -22.01
CA LEU A 4 -25.87 -8.62 -20.59
C LEU A 4 -24.62 -9.12 -19.84
N GLU A 5 -24.18 -10.36 -20.09
CA GLU A 5 -22.94 -10.91 -19.50
C GLU A 5 -21.72 -10.04 -19.83
N ILE A 6 -21.59 -9.62 -21.09
CA ILE A 6 -20.48 -8.78 -21.55
C ILE A 6 -20.48 -7.45 -20.79
N VAL A 7 -21.64 -6.79 -20.68
CA VAL A 7 -21.77 -5.52 -19.96
C VAL A 7 -21.43 -5.69 -18.48
N LEU A 8 -21.95 -6.74 -17.83
CA LEU A 8 -21.68 -7.00 -16.41
C LEU A 8 -20.19 -7.26 -16.14
N ILE A 9 -19.51 -8.01 -17.02
CA ILE A 9 -18.08 -8.29 -16.89
C ILE A 9 -17.24 -7.04 -17.14
N LEU A 10 -17.59 -6.22 -18.13
CA LEU A 10 -16.92 -4.95 -18.39
C LEU A 10 -17.06 -3.99 -17.20
N VAL A 11 -18.26 -3.88 -16.63
CA VAL A 11 -18.50 -3.03 -15.44
C VAL A 11 -17.73 -3.58 -14.25
N ALA A 12 -17.75 -4.89 -14.03
CA ALA A 12 -17.01 -5.54 -12.95
C ALA A 12 -15.49 -5.36 -13.09
N GLY A 13 -14.95 -5.52 -14.30
CA GLY A 13 -13.53 -5.34 -14.59
C GLY A 13 -13.09 -3.88 -14.44
N LEU A 14 -13.88 -2.92 -14.92
CA LEU A 14 -13.66 -1.48 -14.70
C LEU A 14 -13.59 -1.15 -13.20
N TRP A 15 -14.57 -1.64 -12.44
CA TRP A 15 -14.60 -1.49 -10.98
C TRP A 15 -13.43 -2.18 -10.29
N ALA A 16 -13.08 -3.39 -10.70
CA ALA A 16 -11.96 -4.13 -10.12
C ALA A 16 -10.64 -3.40 -10.36
N GLY A 17 -10.38 -2.92 -11.58
CA GLY A 17 -9.20 -2.13 -11.90
C GLY A 17 -9.10 -0.85 -11.06
N LEU A 18 -10.22 -0.14 -10.91
CA LEU A 18 -10.33 1.05 -10.07
C LEU A 18 -10.00 0.74 -8.60
N ILE A 19 -10.64 -0.28 -8.03
CA ILE A 19 -10.48 -0.67 -6.61
C ILE A 19 -9.06 -1.20 -6.36
N ASN A 20 -8.45 -1.93 -7.29
CA ASN A 20 -7.13 -2.50 -7.06
C ASN A 20 -6.05 -1.42 -6.91
N THR A 21 -6.17 -0.33 -7.66
CA THR A 21 -5.26 0.82 -7.56
C THR A 21 -5.39 1.57 -6.23
N ILE A 22 -6.58 1.62 -5.64
CA ILE A 22 -6.89 2.40 -4.43
C ILE A 22 -6.73 1.54 -3.16
N VAL A 23 -7.42 0.41 -3.12
CA VAL A 23 -7.61 -0.43 -1.93
C VAL A 23 -6.82 -1.73 -2.05
N GLY A 24 -6.79 -2.35 -3.24
CA GLY A 24 -6.13 -3.66 -3.47
C GLY A 24 -7.04 -4.87 -3.27
N SER A 25 -8.33 -4.72 -3.57
CA SER A 25 -9.36 -5.75 -3.38
C SER A 25 -10.28 -5.92 -4.61
N GLY A 26 -9.82 -5.53 -5.80
CA GLY A 26 -10.68 -5.49 -7.00
C GLY A 26 -11.27 -6.83 -7.41
N THR A 27 -10.56 -7.92 -7.11
CA THR A 27 -10.98 -9.31 -7.35
C THR A 27 -12.24 -9.74 -6.60
N LEU A 28 -12.59 -9.06 -5.51
CA LEU A 28 -13.83 -9.32 -4.76
C LEU A 28 -15.10 -8.84 -5.47
N VAL A 29 -14.97 -8.16 -6.60
CA VAL A 29 -16.10 -7.77 -7.45
C VAL A 29 -16.25 -8.75 -8.62
N THR A 30 -15.16 -9.01 -9.35
CA THR A 30 -15.19 -9.78 -10.58
C THR A 30 -15.46 -11.27 -10.38
N PHE A 31 -14.88 -11.89 -9.34
CA PHE A 31 -15.12 -13.32 -9.09
C PHE A 31 -16.59 -13.63 -8.79
N PRO A 32 -17.27 -12.93 -7.86
CA PRO A 32 -18.72 -13.05 -7.66
C PRO A 32 -19.55 -12.91 -8.92
N VAL A 33 -19.24 -11.90 -9.74
CA VAL A 33 -19.97 -11.65 -10.98
C VAL A 33 -19.83 -12.84 -11.92
N LEU A 34 -18.62 -13.38 -12.12
CA LEU A 34 -18.43 -14.54 -12.97
C LEU A 34 -19.16 -15.78 -12.45
N VAL A 35 -19.07 -16.09 -11.16
CA VAL A 35 -19.79 -17.25 -10.59
C VAL A 35 -21.31 -17.06 -10.69
N SER A 36 -21.82 -15.83 -10.56
CA SER A 36 -23.25 -15.53 -10.73
C SER A 36 -23.73 -15.69 -12.18
N LEU A 37 -22.83 -15.50 -13.15
CA LEU A 37 -23.08 -15.73 -14.57
C LEU A 37 -22.95 -17.21 -14.98
N GLY A 38 -22.67 -18.11 -14.03
CA GLY A 38 -22.61 -19.56 -14.25
C GLY A 38 -21.23 -20.10 -14.63
N PHE A 39 -20.17 -19.30 -14.54
CA PHE A 39 -18.81 -19.80 -14.77
C PHE A 39 -18.38 -20.73 -13.64
N PRO A 40 -17.75 -21.89 -13.94
CA PRO A 40 -17.18 -22.76 -12.92
C PRO A 40 -16.18 -21.98 -12.03
N PRO A 41 -16.19 -22.17 -10.69
CA PRO A 41 -15.37 -21.35 -9.80
C PRO A 41 -13.88 -21.33 -10.13
N VAL A 42 -13.29 -22.47 -10.50
CA VAL A 42 -11.88 -22.56 -10.91
C VAL A 42 -11.61 -21.75 -12.19
N THR A 43 -12.45 -21.91 -13.22
CA THR A 43 -12.38 -21.14 -14.48
C THR A 43 -12.55 -19.64 -14.23
N ALA A 44 -13.51 -19.26 -13.39
CA ALA A 44 -13.75 -17.88 -13.00
C ALA A 44 -12.53 -17.28 -12.29
N THR A 45 -11.91 -18.00 -11.36
CA THR A 45 -10.71 -17.54 -10.65
C THR A 45 -9.52 -17.38 -11.59
N ILE A 46 -9.24 -18.37 -12.43
CA ILE A 46 -8.11 -18.34 -13.38
C ILE A 46 -8.28 -17.19 -14.38
N SER A 47 -9.44 -17.11 -15.04
CA SER A 47 -9.72 -16.11 -16.08
C SER A 47 -9.73 -14.68 -15.52
N ASN A 48 -10.26 -14.51 -14.31
CA ASN A 48 -10.22 -13.23 -13.61
C ASN A 48 -8.79 -12.81 -13.23
N ALA A 49 -7.99 -13.71 -12.67
CA ALA A 49 -6.61 -13.45 -12.30
C ALA A 49 -5.79 -13.00 -13.52
N MET A 50 -5.97 -13.70 -14.65
CA MET A 50 -5.39 -13.39 -15.96
C MET A 50 -5.82 -12.01 -16.46
N GLY A 51 -7.13 -11.74 -16.49
CA GLY A 51 -7.66 -10.47 -16.97
C GLY A 51 -7.17 -9.27 -16.18
N LEU A 52 -7.00 -9.38 -14.86
CA LEU A 52 -6.58 -8.25 -14.02
C LEU A 52 -5.10 -7.90 -14.12
N ILE A 53 -4.25 -8.71 -14.78
CA ILE A 53 -2.82 -8.42 -14.92
C ILE A 53 -2.60 -7.06 -15.59
N ALA A 54 -3.35 -6.75 -16.65
CA ALA A 54 -3.20 -5.51 -17.39
C ALA A 54 -3.54 -4.28 -16.52
N GLY A 55 -4.62 -4.33 -15.75
CA GLY A 55 -4.95 -3.30 -14.77
C GLY A 55 -3.90 -3.17 -13.66
N ASN A 56 -3.42 -4.29 -13.12
CA ASN A 56 -2.41 -4.32 -12.05
C ASN A 56 -1.06 -3.75 -12.50
N LEU A 57 -0.63 -4.07 -13.72
CA LEU A 57 0.58 -3.49 -14.33
C LEU A 57 0.42 -1.99 -14.55
N THR A 58 -0.75 -1.55 -15.04
CA THR A 58 -1.08 -0.13 -15.19
C THR A 58 -0.99 0.61 -13.84
N GLY A 59 -1.55 0.03 -12.77
CA GLY A 59 -1.43 0.55 -11.41
C GLY A 59 0.01 0.57 -10.91
N ALA A 60 0.76 -0.53 -11.08
CA ALA A 60 2.16 -0.63 -10.66
C ALA A 60 3.02 0.45 -11.32
N TRP A 61 2.83 0.67 -12.62
CA TRP A 61 3.53 1.69 -13.37
C TRP A 61 3.23 3.11 -12.86
N ALA A 62 1.99 3.42 -12.50
CA ALA A 62 1.64 4.72 -11.92
C ALA A 62 2.34 4.99 -10.57
N TYR A 63 2.54 3.95 -9.75
CA TYR A 63 3.21 4.07 -8.45
C TYR A 63 4.74 3.95 -8.52
N ARG A 64 5.34 3.77 -9.70
CA ARG A 64 6.79 3.51 -9.86
C ARG A 64 7.70 4.59 -9.25
N SER A 65 7.27 5.85 -9.28
CA SER A 65 8.04 6.97 -8.71
C SER A 65 8.15 6.88 -7.18
N LYS A 66 7.20 6.19 -6.53
CA LYS A 66 7.14 5.98 -5.08
C LYS A 66 7.98 4.77 -4.61
N LEU A 67 8.58 4.02 -5.53
CA LEU A 67 9.51 2.91 -5.23
C LEU A 67 10.95 3.39 -5.01
N LYS A 68 11.27 4.64 -5.32
CA LYS A 68 12.62 5.21 -5.11
C LYS A 68 13.02 5.06 -3.64
N GLY A 69 14.15 4.39 -3.39
CA GLY A 69 14.65 4.09 -2.03
C GLY A 69 14.13 2.76 -1.42
N LEU A 70 13.12 2.11 -2.00
CA LEU A 70 12.54 0.86 -1.47
C LEU A 70 12.95 -0.40 -2.26
N GLY A 71 13.79 -0.24 -3.29
CA GLY A 71 14.19 -1.34 -4.18
C GLY A 71 14.83 -2.53 -3.45
N ARG A 72 15.66 -2.29 -2.42
CA ARG A 72 16.31 -3.36 -1.65
C ARG A 72 15.32 -4.18 -0.84
N VAL A 73 14.32 -3.52 -0.24
CA VAL A 73 13.25 -4.19 0.50
C VAL A 73 12.42 -5.03 -0.46
N LEU A 74 12.00 -4.43 -1.58
CA LEU A 74 11.24 -5.13 -2.60
C LEU A 74 12.00 -6.38 -3.11
N LEU A 75 13.29 -6.24 -3.44
CA LEU A 75 14.11 -7.33 -3.97
C LEU A 75 14.30 -8.47 -2.95
N LYS A 76 14.25 -8.18 -1.65
CA LYS A 76 14.28 -9.20 -0.60
C LYS A 76 12.92 -9.90 -0.41
N LEU A 77 11.80 -9.21 -0.59
CA LEU A 77 10.45 -9.75 -0.42
C LEU A 77 9.93 -10.49 -1.66
N LEU A 78 10.39 -10.08 -2.84
CA LEU A 78 9.92 -10.60 -4.12
C LEU A 78 10.09 -12.12 -4.24
N PRO A 79 11.24 -12.74 -3.93
CA PRO A 79 11.40 -14.20 -4.01
C PRO A 79 10.40 -14.95 -3.13
N CYS A 80 10.20 -14.51 -1.88
CA CYS A 80 9.23 -15.12 -0.98
C CYS A 80 7.81 -15.06 -1.53
N SER A 81 7.40 -13.91 -2.09
CA SER A 81 6.08 -13.80 -2.73
C SER A 81 5.94 -14.67 -3.96
N LEU A 82 6.98 -14.79 -4.81
CA LEU A 82 6.94 -15.56 -6.04
C LEU A 82 6.87 -17.06 -5.76
N VAL A 83 7.69 -17.56 -4.85
CA VAL A 83 7.65 -18.97 -4.42
C VAL A 83 6.29 -19.29 -3.81
N GLY A 84 5.74 -18.37 -2.99
CA GLY A 84 4.37 -18.48 -2.50
C GLY A 84 3.36 -18.54 -3.65
N GLY A 85 3.44 -17.62 -4.61
CA GLY A 85 2.53 -17.56 -5.76
C GLY A 85 2.54 -18.83 -6.61
N ILE A 86 3.72 -19.41 -6.85
CA ILE A 86 3.88 -20.69 -7.54
C ILE A 86 3.18 -21.80 -6.75
N LEU A 87 3.41 -21.90 -5.44
CA LEU A 87 2.75 -22.89 -4.60
C LEU A 87 1.23 -22.70 -4.59
N GLY A 88 0.75 -21.46 -4.51
CA GLY A 88 -0.67 -21.14 -4.59
C GLY A 88 -1.32 -21.59 -5.90
N ALA A 89 -0.69 -21.25 -7.04
CA ALA A 89 -1.15 -21.67 -8.35
C ALA A 89 -1.10 -23.20 -8.50
N TYR A 90 -0.04 -23.83 -8.02
CA TYR A 90 0.09 -25.28 -7.98
C TYR A 90 -1.08 -25.94 -7.22
N LEU A 91 -1.41 -25.42 -6.02
CA LEU A 91 -2.54 -25.90 -5.22
C LEU A 91 -3.87 -25.73 -5.95
N LEU A 92 -4.10 -24.60 -6.63
CA LEU A 92 -5.33 -24.38 -7.38
C LEU A 92 -5.48 -25.36 -8.54
N LEU A 93 -4.37 -25.70 -9.20
CA LEU A 93 -4.36 -26.56 -10.38
C LEU A 93 -4.43 -28.05 -10.06
N HIS A 94 -3.88 -28.48 -8.92
CA HIS A 94 -3.78 -29.90 -8.56
C HIS A 94 -4.83 -30.35 -7.54
N LEU A 95 -5.44 -29.43 -6.78
CA LEU A 95 -6.54 -29.80 -5.91
C LEU A 95 -7.82 -30.04 -6.74
N PRO A 96 -8.67 -31.00 -6.32
CA PRO A 96 -9.97 -31.19 -6.95
C PRO A 96 -10.81 -29.92 -6.93
N ALA A 97 -11.60 -29.68 -7.98
CA ALA A 97 -12.46 -28.49 -8.07
C ALA A 97 -13.44 -28.38 -6.89
N SER A 98 -13.92 -29.51 -6.36
CA SER A 98 -14.79 -29.57 -5.18
C SER A 98 -14.14 -29.01 -3.91
N VAL A 99 -12.81 -29.13 -3.77
CA VAL A 99 -12.07 -28.52 -2.67
C VAL A 99 -12.12 -27.00 -2.80
N PHE A 100 -11.94 -26.47 -4.01
CA PHE A 100 -12.04 -25.04 -4.26
C PHE A 100 -13.47 -24.53 -4.05
N GLU A 101 -14.50 -25.25 -4.51
CA GLU A 101 -15.91 -24.91 -4.29
C GLU A 101 -16.25 -24.80 -2.80
N THR A 102 -15.74 -25.73 -1.98
CA THR A 102 -15.95 -25.71 -0.52
C THR A 102 -15.20 -24.57 0.17
N ILE A 103 -13.96 -24.30 -0.26
CA ILE A 103 -13.07 -23.34 0.39
C ILE A 103 -13.33 -21.89 -0.07
N ALA A 104 -13.75 -21.68 -1.32
CA ALA A 104 -13.93 -20.35 -1.90
C ALA A 104 -14.89 -19.45 -1.08
N PRO A 105 -16.07 -19.90 -0.58
CA PRO A 105 -16.92 -19.10 0.30
C PRO A 105 -16.20 -18.65 1.57
N ILE A 106 -15.39 -19.53 2.17
CA ILE A 106 -14.59 -19.21 3.36
C ILE A 106 -13.52 -18.17 3.03
N LEU A 107 -12.84 -18.30 1.89
CA LEU A 107 -11.85 -17.33 1.45
C LEU A 107 -12.47 -15.97 1.13
N ILE A 108 -13.67 -15.95 0.55
CA ILE A 108 -14.44 -14.72 0.34
C ILE A 108 -14.78 -14.10 1.70
N ALA A 109 -15.29 -14.86 2.66
CA ALA A 109 -15.60 -14.37 3.99
C ALA A 109 -14.37 -13.72 4.66
N VAL A 110 -13.22 -14.41 4.64
CA VAL A 110 -11.95 -13.89 5.18
C VAL A 110 -11.52 -12.61 4.44
N ALA A 111 -11.62 -12.59 3.11
CA ALA A 111 -11.29 -11.42 2.30
C ALA A 111 -12.20 -10.22 2.63
N LEU A 112 -13.50 -10.46 2.83
CA LEU A 112 -14.45 -9.43 3.27
C LEU A 112 -14.12 -8.90 4.66
N LEU A 113 -13.76 -9.77 5.61
CA LEU A 113 -13.30 -9.34 6.94
C LEU A 113 -12.07 -8.44 6.82
N PHE A 114 -11.09 -8.79 5.98
CA PHE A 114 -9.94 -7.91 5.74
C PHE A 114 -10.35 -6.55 5.19
N VAL A 115 -11.27 -6.49 4.22
CA VAL A 115 -11.77 -5.23 3.67
C VAL A 115 -12.50 -4.38 4.73
N ILE A 116 -13.31 -5.02 5.58
CA ILE A 116 -14.04 -4.35 6.67
C ILE A 116 -13.09 -3.80 7.73
N PHE A 117 -12.08 -4.57 8.14
CA PHE A 117 -11.14 -4.18 9.20
C PHE A 117 -9.95 -3.36 8.72
N GLN A 118 -9.74 -3.26 7.41
CA GLN A 118 -8.69 -2.44 6.80
C GLN A 118 -8.56 -1.01 7.38
N PRO A 119 -9.63 -0.20 7.55
CA PRO A 119 -9.47 1.16 8.06
C PRO A 119 -8.91 1.18 9.48
N LYS A 120 -9.33 0.25 10.34
CA LYS A 120 -8.82 0.12 11.70
C LYS A 120 -7.34 -0.27 11.68
N LEU A 121 -6.97 -1.21 10.83
CA LEU A 121 -5.57 -1.63 10.66
C LEU A 121 -4.68 -0.47 10.19
N GLN A 122 -5.16 0.34 9.24
CA GLN A 122 -4.45 1.53 8.77
C GLN A 122 -4.32 2.60 9.87
N ALA A 123 -5.36 2.79 10.69
CA ALA A 123 -5.32 3.73 11.81
C ALA A 123 -4.29 3.31 12.87
N VAL A 124 -4.25 2.01 13.23
CA VAL A 124 -3.26 1.47 14.19
C VAL A 124 -1.84 1.64 13.66
N VAL A 125 -1.60 1.33 12.38
CA VAL A 125 -0.30 1.53 11.73
C VAL A 125 0.13 2.99 11.74
N LYS A 126 -0.79 3.91 11.41
CA LYS A 126 -0.53 5.35 11.44
C LYS A 126 -0.18 5.84 12.85
N ALA A 127 -0.92 5.39 13.86
CA ALA A 127 -0.68 5.76 15.25
C ALA A 127 0.67 5.26 15.79
N ARG A 128 1.07 4.02 15.46
CA ARG A 128 2.37 3.47 15.85
C ARG A 128 3.54 4.26 15.24
N ARG A 129 3.40 4.69 13.98
CA ARG A 129 4.42 5.51 13.31
C ARG A 129 4.56 6.89 13.92
N ALA A 130 3.45 7.56 14.22
CA ALA A 130 3.50 8.85 14.91
C ALA A 130 4.25 8.77 16.25
N ARG A 131 4.19 7.63 16.95
CA ARG A 131 4.97 7.39 18.18
C ARG A 131 6.46 7.11 17.90
N ALA A 132 6.78 6.42 16.82
CA ALA A 132 8.17 6.14 16.41
C ALA A 132 8.89 7.40 15.90
N ASP A 133 8.17 8.25 15.17
CA ASP A 133 8.69 9.53 14.66
C ASP A 133 8.75 10.61 15.75
N GLY A 134 7.96 10.46 16.83
CA GLY A 134 7.80 11.44 17.90
C GLY A 134 8.38 11.07 19.28
N GLY A 135 9.26 10.07 19.38
CA GLY A 135 9.64 9.48 20.68
C GLY A 135 11.11 9.14 20.88
N GLY A 136 11.96 10.15 21.05
CA GLY A 136 12.91 10.13 22.18
C GLY A 136 12.16 10.69 23.40
N PRO A 137 12.39 10.20 24.64
CA PRO A 137 11.67 10.72 25.79
C PRO A 137 12.05 12.19 26.00
N ALA A 138 11.14 13.10 25.68
CA ALA A 138 11.21 14.48 26.13
C ALA A 138 11.04 14.46 27.66
N THR A 139 12.15 14.51 28.37
CA THR A 139 12.17 14.98 29.75
C THR A 139 11.80 16.46 29.73
N SER A 140 10.51 16.76 29.64
CA SER A 140 9.99 18.07 30.04
C SER A 140 10.02 18.13 31.56
N SER A 141 11.20 18.40 32.13
CA SER A 141 11.30 19.01 33.45
C SER A 141 10.86 20.47 33.29
N GLY A 142 9.54 20.69 33.33
CA GLY A 142 8.97 22.01 33.53
C GLY A 142 9.27 22.45 34.95
N THR A 143 10.24 23.35 35.11
CA THR A 143 10.31 24.24 36.27
C THR A 143 9.66 25.54 35.82
N ASP A 144 8.33 25.62 35.92
CA ASP A 144 7.63 26.90 35.85
C ASP A 144 7.91 27.66 37.14
N VAL A 145 8.83 28.63 37.06
CA VAL A 145 8.98 29.67 38.07
C VAL A 145 7.80 30.63 37.90
N GLN A 146 6.83 30.54 38.80
CA GLN A 146 5.83 31.59 39.00
C GLN A 146 6.53 32.82 39.61
N THR A 147 6.80 33.83 38.80
CA THR A 147 6.98 35.20 39.29
C THR A 147 5.60 35.84 39.42
N VAL A 148 5.21 36.11 40.67
CA VAL A 148 4.05 36.93 41.02
C VAL A 148 4.51 38.38 40.98
N GLU A 149 3.99 39.18 40.06
CA GLU A 149 4.04 40.64 40.12
C GLU A 149 2.59 41.18 40.13
N GLY A 150 2.30 42.01 41.14
CA GLY A 150 0.98 42.55 41.43
C GLY A 150 0.63 43.79 40.59
N PRO A 151 -0.58 44.36 40.75
CA PRO A 151 -1.05 45.48 39.96
C PRO A 151 -0.98 46.79 40.74
N ASP A 152 -0.26 47.77 40.21
CA ASP A 152 -0.36 49.21 40.53
C ASP A 152 0.02 49.92 39.21
N ALA A 153 -0.84 50.67 38.52
CA ALA A 153 -1.49 51.94 38.82
C ALA A 153 -0.93 53.04 37.89
N GLU A 154 -1.85 53.56 37.07
CA GLU A 154 -1.95 54.94 36.57
C GLU A 154 -0.92 55.57 35.60
N GLU A 155 -1.56 56.37 34.72
CA GLU A 155 -1.13 57.65 34.16
C GLU A 155 -0.32 57.68 32.84
N GLY A 156 -0.94 58.30 31.83
CA GLY A 156 -0.26 59.43 31.18
C GLY A 156 0.01 59.35 29.67
N ARG A 157 -0.94 59.90 28.90
CA ARG A 157 -0.78 60.78 27.71
C ARG A 157 0.01 60.30 26.49
N ASP A 158 -0.78 60.06 25.43
CA ASP A 158 -0.86 60.79 24.14
C ASP A 158 0.40 61.14 23.30
N PRO A 159 0.21 61.21 21.96
CA PRO A 159 1.19 60.87 20.94
C PRO A 159 1.83 62.12 20.33
N ASP A 160 3.06 62.03 19.84
CA ASP A 160 3.43 62.89 18.71
C ASP A 160 4.60 62.37 17.87
N ALA A 161 4.40 62.58 16.57
CA ALA A 161 5.35 62.88 15.51
C ALA A 161 6.53 61.93 15.19
N GLY A 162 6.51 61.48 13.93
CA GLY A 162 7.59 61.89 13.04
C GLY A 162 8.34 60.76 12.33
N VAL A 163 7.81 60.31 11.20
CA VAL A 163 8.62 59.78 10.09
C VAL A 163 9.31 60.99 9.43
N PRO A 164 10.59 60.91 9.00
CA PRO A 164 10.81 60.65 7.58
C PRO A 164 11.98 59.72 7.20
N ASP A 165 11.63 58.92 6.21
CA ASP A 165 12.32 58.25 5.12
C ASP A 165 13.67 58.80 4.53
N VAL A 166 14.59 57.84 4.31
CA VAL A 166 15.65 57.63 3.25
C VAL A 166 16.73 58.70 2.95
N PRO A 167 17.73 58.43 2.05
CA PRO A 167 18.58 57.25 1.74
C PRO A 167 20.10 57.62 1.69
N GLU A 168 21.00 56.65 1.44
CA GLU A 168 22.18 56.70 0.52
C GLU A 168 23.20 55.62 0.92
N SER A 169 23.47 54.61 0.09
CA SER A 169 24.39 54.62 -1.07
C SER A 169 25.86 54.82 -0.66
N GLY A 170 26.71 53.83 -0.94
CA GLY A 170 28.16 53.96 -0.78
C GLY A 170 28.91 52.64 -0.87
N ALA A 171 29.09 52.13 -2.10
CA ALA A 171 30.03 51.05 -2.39
C ALA A 171 31.45 51.61 -2.58
N SER A 172 32.47 50.98 -1.98
CA SER A 172 33.82 50.86 -2.57
C SER A 172 34.79 49.99 -1.74
N PRO A 173 35.89 49.48 -2.37
CA PRO A 173 36.45 48.15 -2.08
C PRO A 173 37.94 48.14 -1.67
N ALA A 174 38.49 46.92 -1.58
CA ALA A 174 39.93 46.56 -1.49
C ALA A 174 40.59 46.90 -0.13
N ASP A 175 41.65 46.26 0.37
CA ASP A 175 42.72 45.37 -0.09
C ASP A 175 43.31 44.79 1.23
N GLY A 176 43.71 43.53 1.38
CA GLY A 176 45.07 43.12 1.05
C GLY A 176 45.89 42.76 2.30
N SER A 177 46.65 41.65 2.21
CA SER A 177 47.81 41.25 3.04
C SER A 177 47.52 40.73 4.47
N SER A 178 47.61 39.41 4.69
CA SER A 178 48.82 38.63 5.04
C SER A 178 49.27 38.77 6.51
N GLY A 179 48.94 37.77 7.33
CA GLY A 179 49.53 37.55 8.65
C GLY A 179 49.54 36.06 8.95
N ARG A 180 50.75 35.48 8.98
CA ARG A 180 51.02 34.11 9.43
C ARG A 180 51.19 34.15 10.94
N ASP A 181 50.47 33.31 11.68
CA ASP A 181 50.79 32.87 13.05
C ASP A 181 50.30 31.41 13.17
N ALA A 182 51.17 30.39 13.16
CA ALA A 182 52.07 29.95 14.23
C ALA A 182 51.32 29.42 15.48
N GLY A 183 51.01 28.12 15.45
CA GLY A 183 51.14 27.18 16.57
C GLY A 183 50.40 27.48 17.88
N THR A 184 49.22 26.87 18.07
CA THR A 184 48.66 26.61 19.39
C THR A 184 48.45 25.09 19.55
N PRO A 185 49.00 24.43 20.59
CA PRO A 185 48.77 23.01 20.80
C PRO A 185 47.37 22.76 21.39
N PRO A 186 46.66 21.68 21.01
CA PRO A 186 45.37 21.36 21.60
C PRO A 186 45.54 20.78 23.01
N GLY A 187 44.75 21.29 23.96
CA GLY A 187 44.73 20.82 25.35
C GLY A 187 44.13 19.41 25.51
N PRO A 188 44.47 18.68 26.58
CA PRO A 188 43.98 17.33 26.82
C PRO A 188 42.64 17.37 27.56
N GLY A 189 41.55 16.89 26.95
CA GLY A 189 40.27 16.86 27.68
C GLY A 189 38.97 16.47 26.97
N ALA A 190 39.00 15.90 25.77
CA ALA A 190 37.78 15.37 25.14
C ALA A 190 37.86 13.84 25.04
N THR A 191 37.61 13.14 26.16
CA THR A 191 37.16 11.75 26.09
C THR A 191 35.72 11.75 25.58
N THR A 192 35.58 11.81 24.25
CA THR A 192 34.36 11.39 23.57
C THR A 192 34.07 9.95 24.02
N PRO A 193 32.91 9.65 24.63
CA PRO A 193 32.52 8.26 24.77
C PRO A 193 32.38 7.74 23.35
N ALA A 194 33.25 6.81 22.97
CA ALA A 194 33.04 5.96 21.82
C ALA A 194 31.76 5.16 22.12
N ALA A 195 30.61 5.75 21.82
CA ALA A 195 29.37 5.03 21.59
C ALA A 195 29.68 4.14 20.39
N ALA A 196 30.14 2.92 20.70
CA ALA A 196 30.20 1.82 19.76
C ALA A 196 28.85 1.80 19.07
N GLY A 197 28.84 2.24 17.80
CA GLY A 197 27.65 2.21 16.98
C GLY A 197 27.17 0.77 16.95
N GLU A 198 26.12 0.48 17.70
CA GLU A 198 25.30 -0.68 17.45
C GLU A 198 24.86 -0.55 16.00
N SER A 199 25.52 -1.30 15.13
CA SER A 199 25.04 -1.54 13.78
C SER A 199 23.71 -2.26 13.95
N HIS A 200 22.62 -1.49 14.07
CA HIS A 200 21.27 -1.98 13.87
C HIS A 200 21.26 -2.59 12.47
N SER A 201 21.44 -3.91 12.43
CA SER A 201 21.35 -4.67 11.20
C SER A 201 19.96 -4.42 10.64
N ASP A 202 19.89 -3.67 9.54
CA ASP A 202 18.71 -3.29 8.75
C ASP A 202 18.06 -4.52 8.08
N LYS A 203 17.86 -5.57 8.87
CA LYS A 203 17.28 -6.86 8.52
C LYS A 203 15.84 -6.83 9.00
N GLN A 204 14.94 -6.94 8.04
CA GLN A 204 13.52 -7.06 8.33
C GLN A 204 13.27 -8.34 9.12
N PRO A 205 12.26 -8.36 10.01
CA PRO A 205 12.03 -9.51 10.85
C PRO A 205 11.57 -10.72 10.01
N LEU A 206 12.01 -11.92 10.36
CA LEU A 206 11.71 -13.16 9.60
C LEU A 206 10.21 -13.34 9.33
N ILE A 207 9.38 -12.96 10.30
CA ILE A 207 7.92 -13.02 10.20
C ILE A 207 7.36 -12.25 8.99
N LEU A 208 7.99 -11.14 8.58
CA LEU A 208 7.58 -10.41 7.39
C LEU A 208 7.72 -11.26 6.13
N TYR A 209 8.84 -11.98 5.99
CA TYR A 209 9.09 -12.85 4.84
C TYR A 209 8.10 -14.01 4.81
N LEU A 210 7.84 -14.64 5.96
CA LEU A 210 6.86 -15.72 6.09
C LEU A 210 5.45 -15.25 5.74
N LEU A 211 5.00 -14.12 6.29
CA LEU A 211 3.69 -13.57 5.98
C LEU A 211 3.58 -13.14 4.52
N THR A 212 4.65 -12.61 3.92
CA THR A 212 4.69 -12.26 2.50
C THR A 212 4.62 -13.52 1.62
N PHE A 213 5.29 -14.61 2.02
CA PHE A 213 5.18 -15.91 1.37
C PHE A 213 3.75 -16.44 1.42
N PHE A 214 3.10 -16.47 2.58
CA PHE A 214 1.71 -16.92 2.69
C PHE A 214 0.72 -16.02 1.95
N ALA A 215 0.98 -14.70 1.92
CA ALA A 215 0.22 -13.79 1.06
C ALA A 215 0.42 -14.08 -0.44
N GLY A 216 1.61 -14.55 -0.82
CA GLY A 216 1.90 -15.09 -2.15
C GLY A 216 1.12 -16.37 -2.43
N VAL A 217 1.13 -17.36 -1.51
CA VAL A 217 0.35 -18.60 -1.62
C VAL A 217 -1.12 -18.29 -1.80
N TYR A 218 -1.66 -17.42 -0.95
CA TYR A 218 -3.03 -16.96 -1.07
C TYR A 218 -3.29 -16.28 -2.41
N GLY A 219 -2.43 -15.36 -2.84
CA GLY A 219 -2.57 -14.68 -4.13
C GLY A 219 -2.52 -15.62 -5.35
N GLY A 220 -1.63 -16.60 -5.32
CA GLY A 220 -1.52 -17.61 -6.35
C GLY A 220 -2.71 -18.57 -6.38
N TYR A 221 -3.38 -18.81 -5.26
CA TYR A 221 -4.56 -19.69 -5.19
C TYR A 221 -5.87 -18.93 -5.44
N PHE A 222 -6.03 -17.78 -4.80
CA PHE A 222 -7.23 -16.96 -4.80
C PHE A 222 -6.87 -15.47 -4.59
N VAL A 223 -6.76 -14.73 -5.68
CA VAL A 223 -6.29 -13.33 -5.74
C VAL A 223 -7.16 -12.31 -4.94
N ALA A 224 -8.34 -12.70 -4.42
CA ALA A 224 -9.25 -11.80 -3.68
C ALA A 224 -8.57 -11.09 -2.50
N ALA A 225 -8.72 -9.78 -2.33
CA ALA A 225 -8.16 -9.01 -1.20
C ALA A 225 -6.66 -9.20 -0.86
N GLN A 226 -5.85 -9.85 -1.70
CA GLN A 226 -4.42 -10.07 -1.48
C GLN A 226 -3.68 -8.75 -1.23
N GLY A 227 -4.06 -7.69 -1.94
CA GLY A 227 -3.48 -6.37 -1.77
C GLY A 227 -3.79 -5.74 -0.40
N VAL A 228 -4.95 -6.00 0.17
CA VAL A 228 -5.32 -5.55 1.53
C VAL A 228 -4.50 -6.32 2.58
N LEU A 229 -4.37 -7.64 2.40
CA LEU A 229 -3.52 -8.49 3.24
C LEU A 229 -2.07 -8.01 3.26
N LEU A 230 -1.47 -7.81 2.09
CA LEU A 230 -0.09 -7.29 1.98
C LEU A 230 0.05 -5.89 2.57
N LEU A 231 -0.93 -4.99 2.37
CA LEU A 231 -0.86 -3.66 2.98
C LEU A 231 -0.92 -3.72 4.51
N GLY A 232 -1.68 -4.67 5.07
CA GLY A 232 -1.70 -4.94 6.50
C GLY A 232 -0.35 -5.41 7.03
N ILE A 233 0.23 -6.42 6.37
CA ILE A 233 1.55 -6.96 6.70
C ILE A 233 2.63 -5.86 6.61
N LEU A 234 2.73 -5.20 5.46
CA LEU A 234 3.72 -4.14 5.23
C LEU A 234 3.48 -2.95 6.17
N GLY A 235 2.23 -2.60 6.46
CA GLY A 235 1.93 -1.52 7.40
C GLY A 235 2.46 -1.79 8.81
N VAL A 236 2.37 -3.05 9.28
CA VAL A 236 2.83 -3.45 10.61
C VAL A 236 4.36 -3.56 10.69
N PHE A 237 5.01 -4.09 9.65
CA PHE A 237 6.43 -4.46 9.71
C PHE A 237 7.38 -3.54 8.95
N LEU A 238 6.90 -2.77 7.96
CA LEU A 238 7.69 -1.74 7.28
C LEU A 238 7.38 -0.37 7.86
N LEU A 239 8.42 0.36 8.23
CA LEU A 239 8.39 1.80 8.49
C LEU A 239 8.43 2.64 7.20
N ALA A 240 8.06 2.06 6.04
CA ALA A 240 7.96 2.81 4.78
C ALA A 240 6.68 3.63 4.76
N SER A 241 6.67 4.87 4.24
CA SER A 241 5.46 5.71 4.12
C SER A 241 4.25 4.94 3.55
N LEU A 242 3.02 5.34 3.87
CA LEU A 242 1.81 4.63 3.38
C LEU A 242 1.82 4.46 1.85
N GLN A 243 2.35 5.45 1.14
CA GLN A 243 2.52 5.41 -0.31
C GLN A 243 3.61 4.42 -0.74
N GLY A 244 4.72 4.34 -0.01
CA GLY A 244 5.78 3.35 -0.24
C GLY A 244 5.34 1.91 0.00
N ALA A 245 4.60 1.66 1.10
CA ALA A 245 4.01 0.35 1.36
C ALA A 245 3.02 -0.05 0.26
N ASN A 246 2.18 0.88 -0.20
CA ASN A 246 1.29 0.63 -1.32
C ASN A 246 2.06 0.35 -2.63
N ALA A 247 3.17 1.05 -2.87
CA ALA A 247 4.00 0.80 -4.05
C ALA A 247 4.63 -0.61 -4.03
N ILE A 248 5.21 -1.04 -2.90
CA ILE A 248 5.75 -2.40 -2.74
C ILE A 248 4.65 -3.43 -2.94
N LYS A 249 3.50 -3.27 -2.26
CA LYS A 249 2.33 -4.15 -2.40
C LYS A 249 1.96 -4.32 -3.86
N THR A 250 1.77 -3.22 -4.61
CA THR A 250 1.32 -3.30 -6.01
C THR A 250 2.31 -4.09 -6.87
N VAL A 251 3.62 -3.94 -6.65
CA VAL A 251 4.61 -4.74 -7.39
C VAL A 251 4.55 -6.21 -6.99
N LEU A 252 4.48 -6.53 -5.68
CA LEU A 252 4.41 -7.91 -5.21
C LEU A 252 3.14 -8.61 -5.72
N VAL A 253 1.99 -7.94 -5.68
CA VAL A 253 0.72 -8.48 -6.23
C VAL A 253 0.86 -8.72 -7.73
N SER A 254 1.37 -7.75 -8.49
CA SER A 254 1.56 -7.92 -9.94
C SER A 254 2.51 -9.09 -10.25
N ALA A 255 3.60 -9.23 -9.50
CA ALA A 255 4.55 -10.33 -9.69
C ALA A 255 3.91 -11.70 -9.40
N VAL A 256 3.15 -11.83 -8.31
CA VAL A 256 2.39 -13.04 -7.97
C VAL A 256 1.36 -13.37 -9.04
N ASN A 257 0.63 -12.37 -9.53
CA ASN A 257 -0.38 -12.58 -10.58
C ASN A 257 0.27 -13.02 -11.89
N ILE A 258 1.41 -12.44 -12.28
CA ILE A 258 2.13 -12.84 -13.49
C ILE A 258 2.64 -14.28 -13.38
N ILE A 259 3.25 -14.67 -12.25
CA ILE A 259 3.77 -16.04 -12.11
C ILE A 259 2.64 -17.08 -12.05
N ALA A 260 1.52 -16.74 -11.40
CA ALA A 260 0.32 -17.57 -11.41
C ALA A 260 -0.26 -17.70 -12.83
N ALA A 261 -0.36 -16.59 -13.56
CA ALA A 261 -0.81 -16.55 -14.94
C ALA A 261 0.04 -17.39 -15.89
N VAL A 262 1.36 -17.31 -15.78
CA VAL A 262 2.27 -18.19 -16.52
C VAL A 262 1.99 -19.66 -16.19
N SER A 263 1.78 -19.98 -14.92
CA SER A 263 1.42 -21.34 -14.50
C SER A 263 0.09 -21.80 -15.11
N TYR A 264 -0.93 -20.93 -15.13
CA TYR A 264 -2.23 -21.23 -15.72
C TYR A 264 -2.15 -21.45 -17.23
N VAL A 265 -1.41 -20.61 -17.95
CA VAL A 265 -1.22 -20.75 -19.40
C VAL A 265 -0.49 -22.04 -19.76
N ILE A 266 0.50 -22.45 -18.96
CA ILE A 266 1.28 -23.68 -19.23
C ILE A 266 0.50 -24.94 -18.87
N PHE A 267 -0.20 -24.96 -17.73
CA PHE A 267 -0.73 -26.20 -17.15
C PHE A 267 -2.27 -26.32 -17.17
N ALA A 268 -2.99 -25.25 -17.53
CA ALA A 268 -4.46 -25.23 -17.51
C ALA A 268 -5.05 -24.32 -18.59
N PHE A 269 -4.42 -24.32 -19.78
CA PHE A 269 -4.82 -23.48 -20.91
C PHE A 269 -6.31 -23.66 -21.29
N ASP A 270 -6.80 -24.89 -21.19
CA ASP A 270 -8.18 -25.31 -21.45
C ASP A 270 -9.20 -24.79 -20.41
N ARG A 271 -8.72 -24.41 -19.21
CA ARG A 271 -9.56 -23.85 -18.14
C ARG A 271 -9.68 -22.33 -18.22
N ILE A 272 -9.01 -21.68 -19.17
CA ILE A 272 -9.01 -20.22 -19.34
C ILE A 272 -10.13 -19.83 -20.29
N ASP A 273 -11.06 -19.00 -19.82
CA ASP A 273 -12.01 -18.32 -20.69
C ASP A 273 -11.37 -17.03 -21.23
N TRP A 274 -10.84 -17.10 -22.45
CA TRP A 274 -10.14 -15.98 -23.09
C TRP A 274 -11.04 -14.77 -23.36
N TRP A 275 -12.34 -14.94 -23.51
CA TRP A 275 -13.28 -13.82 -23.65
C TRP A 275 -13.41 -13.05 -22.35
N VAL A 276 -13.59 -13.77 -21.23
CA VAL A 276 -13.56 -13.17 -19.89
C VAL A 276 -12.25 -12.46 -19.63
N VAL A 277 -11.11 -13.09 -19.97
CA VAL A 277 -9.78 -12.48 -19.83
C VAL A 277 -9.70 -11.17 -20.60
N LEU A 278 -10.11 -11.16 -21.87
CA LEU A 278 -10.06 -9.97 -22.72
C LEU A 278 -10.94 -8.84 -22.18
N LEU A 279 -12.19 -9.13 -21.81
CA LEU A 279 -13.13 -8.15 -21.29
C LEU A 279 -12.63 -7.54 -19.98
N ILE A 280 -12.14 -8.36 -19.05
CA ILE A 280 -11.57 -7.89 -17.79
C ILE A 280 -10.27 -7.12 -18.04
N ALA A 281 -9.39 -7.56 -18.94
CA ALA A 281 -8.14 -6.87 -19.24
C ALA A 281 -8.37 -5.46 -19.78
N VAL A 282 -9.26 -5.31 -20.76
CA VAL A 282 -9.59 -4.00 -21.35
C VAL A 282 -10.22 -3.09 -20.30
N SER A 283 -11.29 -3.55 -19.65
CA SER A 283 -12.03 -2.72 -18.68
C SER A 283 -11.22 -2.40 -17.43
N SER A 284 -10.48 -3.36 -16.87
CA SER A 284 -9.64 -3.13 -15.69
C SER A 284 -8.46 -2.22 -15.96
N THR A 285 -7.89 -2.24 -17.17
CA THR A 285 -6.85 -1.27 -17.55
C THR A 285 -7.38 0.16 -17.51
N VAL A 286 -8.56 0.39 -18.10
CA VAL A 286 -9.24 1.69 -18.05
C VAL A 286 -9.54 2.07 -16.60
N GLY A 287 -10.08 1.14 -15.81
CA GLY A 287 -10.41 1.35 -14.40
C GLY A 287 -9.19 1.70 -13.55
N SER A 288 -8.09 0.99 -13.74
CA SER A 288 -6.84 1.23 -13.04
C SER A 288 -6.20 2.57 -13.43
N TRP A 289 -6.27 2.95 -14.71
CA TRP A 289 -5.80 4.26 -15.18
C TRP A 289 -6.62 5.41 -14.57
N ILE A 290 -7.95 5.30 -14.57
CA ILE A 290 -8.84 6.26 -13.90
C ILE A 290 -8.53 6.32 -12.40
N GLY A 291 -8.39 5.17 -11.74
CA GLY A 291 -8.05 5.10 -10.32
C GLY A 291 -6.72 5.75 -9.97
N ALA A 292 -5.72 5.59 -10.83
CA ALA A 292 -4.39 6.15 -10.64
C ALA A 292 -4.36 7.66 -10.88
N LYS A 293 -5.06 8.14 -11.91
CA LYS A 293 -5.05 9.55 -12.33
C LYS A 293 -5.99 10.41 -11.50
N VAL A 294 -7.20 9.91 -11.25
CA VAL A 294 -8.27 10.68 -10.61
C VAL A 294 -8.19 10.55 -9.08
N GLY A 295 -7.55 9.50 -8.56
CA GLY A 295 -7.38 9.30 -7.10
C GLY A 295 -8.68 9.57 -6.35
N MET A 296 -9.78 9.03 -6.88
CA MET A 296 -11.13 9.60 -6.70
C MET A 296 -11.46 9.91 -5.24
N ARG A 297 -12.16 11.04 -5.03
CA ARG A 297 -12.80 11.44 -3.76
C ARG A 297 -13.96 10.53 -3.33
N LEU A 298 -14.11 9.36 -3.96
CA LEU A 298 -15.13 8.40 -3.54
C LEU A 298 -14.88 8.06 -2.08
N SER A 299 -15.94 8.16 -1.28
CA SER A 299 -15.87 7.78 0.12
C SER A 299 -15.35 6.33 0.20
N PRO A 300 -14.23 6.09 0.90
CA PRO A 300 -13.73 4.75 1.12
C PRO A 300 -14.78 3.82 1.75
N GLY A 301 -15.79 4.39 2.43
CA GLY A 301 -16.94 3.64 2.92
C GLY A 301 -17.78 3.05 1.79
N VAL A 302 -18.09 3.84 0.75
CA VAL A 302 -18.92 3.39 -0.39
C VAL A 302 -18.25 2.25 -1.14
N LEU A 303 -16.95 2.36 -1.44
CA LEU A 303 -16.21 1.27 -2.12
C LEU A 303 -16.31 -0.02 -1.31
N ARG A 304 -16.08 0.05 0.00
CA ARG A 304 -16.15 -1.11 0.88
C ARG A 304 -17.56 -1.68 0.96
N SER A 305 -18.58 -0.84 1.08
CA SER A 305 -19.97 -1.31 1.10
C SER A 305 -20.33 -2.08 -0.17
N ILE A 306 -19.95 -1.58 -1.35
CA ILE A 306 -20.17 -2.30 -2.62
C ILE A 306 -19.44 -3.65 -2.62
N ILE A 307 -18.17 -3.66 -2.22
CA ILE A 307 -17.37 -4.90 -2.14
C ILE A 307 -18.02 -5.91 -1.19
N VAL A 308 -18.48 -5.47 -0.03
CA VAL A 308 -19.13 -6.34 0.97
C VAL A 308 -20.45 -6.87 0.45
N VAL A 309 -21.31 -6.04 -0.13
CA VAL A 309 -22.60 -6.46 -0.69
C VAL A 309 -22.40 -7.50 -1.78
N LEU A 310 -21.50 -7.25 -2.74
CA LEU A 310 -21.24 -8.18 -3.84
C LEU A 310 -20.59 -9.47 -3.35
N GLY A 311 -19.64 -9.40 -2.42
CA GLY A 311 -19.00 -10.58 -1.85
C GLY A 311 -19.97 -11.45 -1.04
N VAL A 312 -20.85 -10.83 -0.24
CA VAL A 312 -21.90 -11.56 0.50
C VAL A 312 -22.90 -12.19 -0.46
N ALA A 313 -23.34 -11.48 -1.50
CA ALA A 313 -24.23 -12.04 -2.51
C ALA A 313 -23.60 -13.26 -3.22
N ALA A 314 -22.31 -13.19 -3.55
CA ALA A 314 -21.56 -14.33 -4.09
C ALA A 314 -21.55 -15.53 -3.14
N MET A 315 -21.21 -15.26 -1.88
CA MET A 315 -21.08 -16.29 -0.86
C MET A 315 -22.43 -16.98 -0.63
N VAL A 316 -23.52 -16.22 -0.58
CA VAL A 316 -24.89 -16.77 -0.53
C VAL A 316 -25.18 -17.62 -1.77
N LYS A 317 -24.86 -17.12 -2.96
CA LYS A 317 -25.07 -17.87 -4.21
C LYS A 317 -24.32 -19.21 -4.22
N MET A 318 -23.06 -19.23 -3.78
CA MET A 318 -22.27 -20.46 -3.71
C MET A 318 -22.75 -21.43 -2.61
N ILE A 319 -23.22 -20.93 -1.47
CA ILE A 319 -23.64 -21.82 -0.37
C ILE A 319 -25.03 -22.43 -0.61
N PHE A 320 -25.94 -21.67 -1.23
CA PHE A 320 -27.37 -22.02 -1.25
C PHE A 320 -27.92 -22.38 -2.65
N PHE A 321 -27.17 -22.13 -3.73
CA PHE A 321 -27.66 -22.28 -5.11
C PHE A 321 -26.68 -23.05 -6.02
N ASP A 322 -25.81 -23.87 -5.44
CA ASP A 322 -24.97 -24.84 -6.15
C ASP A 322 -25.72 -26.18 -6.37
#